data_AF-A0A329ZNP0-F1
#
_entry.id   AF-A0A329ZNP0-F1
#
_cell.length_a   1.000
_cell.length_b   1.000
_cell.length_c   1.000
_cell.angle_alpha   90.00
_cell.angle_beta   90.00
_cell.angle_gamma   90.00
#
_symmetry.space_group_name_H-M   'P 1'
#
loop_
_entity.id
_entity.type
_entity.pdbx_description
1 polymer ?
#
loop_
_entity_poly.entity_id
_entity_poly.type
_entity_poly.pdbx_seq_one_letter_code
_entity_poly.pdbx_strand_id
1 'polypeptide(L)' 'MQKYPEVYSLEESLAILDKYKGQITQDQYEQNVSIIGNHAIEDIFLNESDIISLIEMDTENLTADEMIQRLRDKGEL' A
#
# COMPACT_ATOMS: atom_id res chain seq x y z
N MET A 1 -13.87 -10.51 -0.68
CA MET A 1 -12.98 -9.42 -1.08
C MET A 1 -13.72 -8.12 -0.92
N GLN A 2 -13.22 -7.27 -0.02
CA GLN A 2 -13.70 -5.89 0.07
C GLN A 2 -13.19 -5.18 -1.18
N LYS A 3 -14.10 -4.70 -2.04
CA LYS A 3 -13.71 -3.92 -3.22
C LYS A 3 -13.49 -2.49 -2.76
N TYR A 4 -12.23 -2.12 -2.59
CA TYR A 4 -11.86 -0.72 -2.42
C TYR A 4 -12.00 0.00 -3.78
N PRO A 5 -12.49 1.25 -3.78
CA PRO A 5 -12.59 2.03 -5.02
C PRO A 5 -11.20 2.36 -5.55
N GLU A 6 -11.07 2.41 -6.88
CA GLU A 6 -9.87 2.96 -7.51
C GLU A 6 -9.69 4.44 -7.15
N VAL A 7 -8.44 4.88 -7.16
CA VAL A 7 -8.03 6.26 -6.93
C VAL A 7 -7.35 6.82 -8.17
N TYR A 8 -7.32 8.14 -8.31
CA TYR A 8 -6.87 8.79 -9.55
C TYR A 8 -5.90 9.95 -9.29
N SER A 9 -5.35 10.03 -8.09
CA SER A 9 -4.40 11.07 -7.71
C SER A 9 -3.48 10.61 -6.58
N LEU A 10 -2.30 11.23 -6.51
CA LEU A 10 -1.35 11.02 -5.42
C LEU A 10 -1.95 11.43 -4.07
N GLU A 11 -2.70 12.54 -4.05
CA GLU A 11 -3.35 13.06 -2.86
C GLU A 11 -4.35 12.06 -2.27
N GLU A 12 -5.12 11.36 -3.10
CA GLU A 12 -6.04 10.32 -2.65
C GLU A 12 -5.29 9.12 -2.04
N SER A 13 -4.22 8.63 -2.68
CA SER A 13 -3.40 7.54 -2.14
C SER A 13 -2.74 7.92 -0.80
N LEU A 14 -2.19 9.13 -0.69
CA LEU A 14 -1.58 9.61 0.56
C LEU A 14 -2.61 9.82 1.67
N ALA A 15 -3.81 10.30 1.33
CA ALA A 15 -4.90 10.44 2.29
C ALA A 15 -5.37 9.07 2.84
N ILE A 16 -5.25 8.01 2.03
CA ILE A 16 -5.49 6.64 2.51
C ILE A 16 -4.37 6.22 3.46
N LEU A 17 -3.09 6.38 3.09
CA LEU A 17 -1.95 6.05 3.97
C LEU A 17 -2.06 6.74 5.35
N ASP A 18 -2.51 7.99 5.39
CA ASP A 18 -2.71 8.75 6.62
C ASP A 18 -3.69 8.07 7.60
N LYS A 19 -4.70 7.35 7.11
CA LYS A 19 -5.63 6.58 7.97
C LYS A 19 -4.90 5.48 8.77
N TYR A 20 -3.80 4.96 8.23
CA TYR A 20 -3.03 3.85 8.80
C TYR A 20 -1.76 4.30 9.53
N LYS A 21 -1.48 5.60 9.62
CA LYS A 21 -0.27 6.15 10.26
C LYS A 21 -0.04 5.68 11.70
N GLY A 22 -1.11 5.36 12.44
CA GLY A 22 -1.02 4.81 13.80
C GLY A 22 -0.61 3.35 13.90
N GLN A 23 -0.51 2.63 12.77
CA GLN A 23 -0.21 1.19 12.71
C GLN A 23 1.25 0.90 12.35
N ILE A 24 1.97 1.92 11.88
CA ILE A 24 3.36 1.83 11.43
C ILE A 24 4.21 2.88 12.13
N THR A 25 5.53 2.72 12.07
CA THR A 25 6.48 3.72 12.57
C THR A 25 6.56 4.92 11.62
N GLN A 26 7.13 6.02 12.09
CA GLN A 26 7.36 7.20 11.25
C GLN A 26 8.26 6.87 10.05
N ASP A 27 9.32 6.09 10.24
CA ASP A 27 10.25 5.72 9.18
C ASP A 27 9.56 4.88 8.09
N GLN A 28 8.71 3.93 8.49
CA GLN A 28 7.87 3.14 7.57
C GLN A 28 6.87 4.02 6.82
N TYR A 29 6.28 5.01 7.51
CA TYR A 29 5.37 5.95 6.86
C TYR A 29 6.10 6.78 5.80
N GLU A 30 7.28 7.33 6.11
CA GLU A 30 8.09 8.11 5.16
C GLU A 30 8.58 7.26 3.98
N GLN A 31 8.93 5.99 4.23
CA GLN A 31 9.22 5.02 3.18
C GLN A 31 8.02 4.80 2.26
N ASN A 32 6.82 4.60 2.82
CA ASN A 32 5.60 4.38 2.04
C ASN A 32 5.18 5.63 1.25
N VAL A 33 5.36 6.83 1.80
CA VAL A 33 5.17 8.09 1.05
C VAL A 33 6.07 8.12 -0.20
N SER A 34 7.33 7.70 -0.08
CA SER A 34 8.26 7.62 -1.21
C SER A 34 7.83 6.57 -2.24
N ILE A 35 7.39 5.39 -1.81
CA ILE A 35 6.88 4.32 -2.68
C ILE A 35 5.66 4.82 -3.48
N ILE A 36 4.65 5.38 -2.80
CA ILE A 36 3.45 5.92 -3.43
C ILE A 36 3.81 7.04 -4.41
N GLY A 37 4.71 7.94 -4.02
CA GLY A 37 5.18 9.03 -4.87
C GLY A 37 5.86 8.52 -6.15
N ASN A 38 6.70 7.49 -6.05
CA ASN A 38 7.36 6.89 -7.22
C ASN A 38 6.35 6.25 -8.18
N HIS A 39 5.33 5.56 -7.68
CA HIS A 39 4.25 5.02 -8.51
C HIS A 39 3.43 6.12 -9.21
N ALA A 40 3.15 7.22 -8.52
CA ALA A 40 2.40 8.34 -9.11
C ALA A 40 3.16 9.01 -10.27
N ILE A 41 4.50 8.98 -10.29
CA ILE A 41 5.30 9.43 -11.45
C ILE A 41 4.99 8.60 -12.70
N GLU A 42 4.61 7.33 -12.51
CA GLU A 42 4.24 6.38 -13.56
C GLU A 42 2.73 6.35 -13.84
N ASP A 43 1.95 7.33 -13.33
CA ASP A 43 0.48 7.40 -13.43
C ASP A 43 -0.22 6.19 -12.77
N ILE A 44 0.41 5.61 -11.75
CA ILE A 44 -0.12 4.51 -10.93
C ILE A 44 -0.53 5.08 -9.56
N PHE A 45 -1.81 4.94 -9.22
CA PHE A 45 -2.37 5.42 -7.96
C PHE A 45 -2.84 4.24 -7.11
N LEU A 46 -2.28 4.11 -5.92
CA LEU A 46 -2.51 2.99 -5.01
C LEU A 46 -3.82 3.18 -4.26
N ASN A 47 -4.75 2.24 -4.41
CA ASN A 47 -6.02 2.24 -3.69
C ASN A 47 -5.86 1.66 -2.28
N GLU A 48 -6.94 1.61 -1.51
CA GLU A 48 -6.87 1.18 -0.11
C GLU A 48 -6.47 -0.29 0.07
N SER A 49 -6.72 -1.16 -0.90
CA SER A 49 -6.21 -2.54 -0.88
C SER A 49 -4.68 -2.58 -0.98
N ASP A 50 -4.13 -1.76 -1.87
CA ASP A 50 -2.70 -1.71 -2.12
C ASP A 50 -1.96 -1.09 -0.92
N ILE A 51 -2.53 -0.04 -0.34
CA ILE A 51 -1.99 0.57 0.88
C ILE A 51 -2.01 -0.42 2.04
N ILE A 52 -3.10 -1.16 2.26
CA ILE A 52 -3.15 -2.20 3.31
C ILE A 52 -2.04 -3.23 3.08
N SER A 53 -1.78 -3.62 1.84
CA SER A 53 -0.71 -4.56 1.51
C SER A 53 0.68 -4.03 1.88
N LEU A 54 0.96 -2.75 1.64
CA LEU A 54 2.20 -2.10 2.09
C LEU A 54 2.33 -2.12 3.62
N ILE A 55 1.24 -1.83 4.34
CA ILE A 55 1.21 -1.86 5.81
C ILE A 55 1.42 -3.28 6.34
N GLU A 56 0.80 -4.30 5.72
CA GLU A 56 1.00 -5.70 6.09
C GLU A 56 2.47 -6.11 5.90
N MET A 57 3.12 -5.69 4.80
CA MET A 57 4.55 -5.94 4.59
C MET A 57 5.42 -5.33 5.68
N ASP A 58 5.15 -4.09 6.08
CA ASP A 58 5.91 -3.38 7.12
C ASP A 58 5.71 -4.00 8.51
N THR A 59 4.48 -4.40 8.84
CA THR A 59 4.12 -4.87 10.18
C THR A 59 4.42 -6.35 10.39
N GLU A 60 4.30 -7.17 9.34
CA GLU A 60 4.62 -8.60 9.37
C GLU A 60 6.08 -8.89 8.94
N ASN A 61 6.86 -7.88 8.56
CA ASN A 61 8.22 -7.99 8.00
C ASN A 61 8.28 -8.94 6.78
N LEU A 62 7.25 -8.88 5.93
CA LEU A 62 7.18 -9.71 4.73
C LEU A 62 8.08 -9.12 3.64
N THR A 63 8.81 -10.00 2.98
CA THR A 63 9.43 -9.69 1.70
C THR A 63 8.37 -9.51 0.62
N ALA A 64 8.74 -8.85 -0.48
CA ALA A 64 7.86 -8.71 -1.64
C ALA A 64 7.42 -10.07 -2.19
N ASP A 65 8.31 -11.07 -2.21
CA ASP A 65 8.00 -12.42 -2.70
C ASP A 65 6.95 -13.12 -1.81
N GLU A 66 7.07 -12.98 -0.49
CA GLU A 66 6.09 -13.51 0.47
C GLU A 66 4.72 -12.84 0.30
N MET A 67 4.70 -11.52 0.03
CA MET A 67 3.46 -10.80 -0.25
C MET A 67 2.82 -11.25 -1.57
N ILE A 68 3.61 -11.41 -2.63
CA ILE A 68 3.13 -11.91 -3.93
C ILE A 68 2.54 -13.31 -3.79
N GLN A 69 3.20 -14.20 -3.03
CA GLN A 69 2.69 -15.54 -2.77
C GLN A 69 1.36 -15.47 -1.99
N ARG A 70 1.26 -14.59 -1.00
CA ARG A 70 0.04 -14.38 -0.21
C ARG A 70 -1.13 -13.88 -1.07
N LEU A 71 -0.88 -12.93 -1.97
CA LEU A 71 -1.90 -12.40 -2.87
C LEU A 71 -2.38 -13.48 -3.85
N ARG A 72 -1.47 -14.31 -4.36
CA ARG A 72 -1.80 -15.50 -5.18
C ARG A 72 -2.69 -16.49 -4.41
N ASP A 73 -2.33 -16.79 -3.15
CA ASP A 73 -3.09 -17.73 -2.31
C ASP A 73 -4.49 -17.19 -1.97
N LYS A 74 -4.63 -15.86 -1.83
CA LYS A 74 -5.92 -15.17 -1.65
C LYS A 74 -6.74 -15.03 -2.95
N GLY A 75 -6.16 -15.33 -4.11
CA GLY A 75 -6.81 -15.18 -5.43
C GLY A 75 -6.94 -13.73 -5.90
N GLU A 76 -6.03 -12.86 -5.45
CA GLU A 76 -6.01 -11.42 -5.75
C GLU A 76 -4.97 -11.08 -6.85
N LEU A 77 -4.24 -12.10 -7.33
CA LEU A 77 -3.15 -12.03 -8.31
C LEU A 77 -3.11 -13.28 -9.18
#